data_AF-A0A401I2N4-F1
#
_entry.id   AF-A0A401I2N4-F1
#
_cell.length_a   1.000
_cell.length_b   1.000
_cell.length_c   1.000
_cell.angle_alpha   90.00
_cell.angle_beta   90.00
_cell.angle_gamma   90.00
#
_symmetry.space_group_name_H-M   'P 1'
#
loop_
_entity.id
_entity.type
_entity.pdbx_description
1 polymer ?
#
loop_
_entity_poly.entity_id
_entity_poly.type
_entity_poly.pdbx_seq_one_letter_code
_entity_poly.pdbx_strand_id
1 'polypeptide(L)'
;MQEEQPVKRSWFTGVVVVLLVASLTYSVFLFSHKLQNDQREKALRGERIITSAWDTRLYTEMIIENTRKLLDTDDLGERIAAKQALGYTFGGYPKGVQAFIGAAQDIEPRELPGHQRNALTFLSQIELSVRSIGNHDQPLSPEERAYLEDVVSLYERMHAEINRFGVTQTTQQESLLVLSELEWVDMAYAILDMMNEPEGVLFEGVNAEDAAQTEAAQ
;
A
#
# COMPACT_ATOMS: atom_id res chain seq x y z
N MET A 1 23.37 2.18 88.38
CA MET A 1 23.02 3.22 87.40
C MET A 1 23.32 2.62 86.02
N GLN A 2 22.29 2.16 85.30
CA GLN A 2 22.42 1.70 83.93
C GLN A 2 21.79 2.78 83.05
N GLU A 3 22.59 3.40 82.20
CA GLU A 3 22.12 4.40 81.23
C GLU A 3 21.29 3.68 80.16
N GLU A 4 19.99 3.95 80.13
CA GLU A 4 19.11 3.56 79.03
C GLU A 4 19.50 4.36 77.79
N GLN A 5 20.17 3.72 76.83
CA GLN A 5 20.44 4.34 75.53
C GLN A 5 19.11 4.55 74.78
N PRO A 6 18.85 5.76 74.25
CA PRO A 6 17.64 6.01 73.49
C PRO A 6 17.68 5.21 72.19
N VAL A 7 16.74 4.28 72.02
CA VAL A 7 16.55 3.53 70.77
C VAL A 7 16.23 4.55 69.67
N LYS A 8 17.23 4.90 68.85
CA LYS A 8 17.05 5.67 67.61
C LYS A 8 16.02 4.92 66.75
N ARG A 9 14.78 5.44 66.68
CA ARG A 9 13.77 4.93 65.74
C ARG A 9 14.38 5.00 64.34
N SER A 10 14.60 3.82 63.74
CA SER A 10 15.20 3.69 62.42
C SER A 10 14.21 4.17 61.36
N TRP A 11 14.27 5.46 61.01
CA TRP A 11 13.53 6.04 59.89
C TRP A 11 13.95 5.46 58.53
N PHE A 12 15.10 4.80 58.49
CA PHE A 12 15.68 4.19 57.29
C PHE A 12 14.74 3.19 56.62
N THR A 13 14.11 2.30 57.41
CA THR A 13 13.19 1.30 56.86
C THR A 13 11.99 1.94 56.17
N GLY A 14 11.42 3.01 56.75
CA GLY A 14 10.32 3.76 56.14
C GLY A 14 10.71 4.42 54.82
N VAL A 15 11.89 5.07 54.78
CA VAL A 15 12.43 5.70 53.56
C VAL A 15 12.69 4.66 52.47
N VAL A 16 13.29 3.52 52.82
CA VAL A 16 13.55 2.43 51.86
C VAL A 16 12.25 1.88 51.30
N VAL A 17 11.23 1.65 52.13
CA VAL A 17 9.91 1.17 51.66
C VAL A 17 9.26 2.18 50.72
N VAL A 18 9.30 3.47 51.03
CA VAL A 18 8.76 4.53 50.15
C VAL A 18 9.49 4.56 48.81
N LEU A 19 10.82 4.49 48.81
CA LEU A 19 11.63 4.44 47.58
C LEU A 19 11.34 3.18 46.76
N LEU A 20 11.14 2.04 47.41
CA LEU A 20 10.85 0.77 46.75
C LEU A 20 9.45 0.80 46.09
N VAL A 21 8.45 1.33 46.80
CA VAL A 21 7.11 1.55 46.24
C VAL A 21 7.13 2.55 45.09
N ALA A 22 7.87 3.66 45.23
CA ALA A 22 8.02 4.64 44.16
C ALA A 22 8.70 4.04 42.92
N SER A 23 9.75 3.22 43.11
CA SER A 23 10.46 2.54 42.03
C SER A 23 9.57 1.52 41.30
N LEU A 24 8.80 0.72 42.04
CA LEU A 24 7.81 -0.22 41.48
C LEU A 24 6.74 0.52 40.68
N THR A 25 6.18 1.59 41.26
CA THR A 25 5.13 2.40 40.62
C THR A 25 5.64 3.02 39.33
N TYR A 26 6.87 3.57 39.34
CA TYR A 26 7.47 4.17 38.16
C TYR A 26 7.75 3.13 37.06
N SER A 27 8.18 1.93 37.43
CA SER A 27 8.42 0.84 36.48
C SER A 27 7.12 0.38 35.81
N VAL A 28 6.04 0.23 36.58
CA VAL A 28 4.71 -0.13 36.05
C VAL A 28 4.16 0.98 35.16
N PHE A 29 4.37 2.25 35.54
CA PHE A 29 3.97 3.41 34.73
C PHE A 29 4.71 3.43 33.38
N LEU A 30 6.03 3.29 33.38
CA LEU A 30 6.83 3.23 32.15
C LEU A 30 6.43 2.06 31.25
N PHE A 31 6.19 0.88 31.84
CA PHE A 31 5.74 -0.28 31.09
C PHE A 31 4.37 -0.06 30.44
N SER A 32 3.43 0.52 31.19
CA SER A 32 2.10 0.86 30.69
C SER A 32 2.17 1.89 29.54
N HIS A 33 3.01 2.92 29.70
CA HIS A 33 3.20 3.93 28.67
C HIS A 33 3.84 3.33 27.40
N LYS A 34 4.84 2.47 27.55
CA LYS A 34 5.44 1.75 26.41
C LYS A 34 4.41 0.89 25.69
N LEU A 35 3.63 0.11 26.43
CA LEU A 35 2.61 -0.77 25.84
C LEU A 35 1.55 0.03 25.06
N GLN A 36 1.09 1.15 25.61
CA GLN A 36 0.15 2.04 24.92
C GLN A 36 0.74 2.63 23.64
N ASN A 37 2.01 3.04 23.68
CA ASN A 37 2.69 3.58 22.50
C ASN A 37 2.86 2.51 21.41
N ASP A 38 3.30 1.32 21.79
CA ASP A 38 3.47 0.18 20.87
C ASP A 38 2.14 -0.21 20.21
N GLN A 39 1.04 -0.23 20.99
CA GLN A 39 -0.31 -0.49 20.44
C GLN A 39 -0.77 0.59 19.47
N ARG A 40 -0.50 1.87 19.79
CA ARG A 40 -0.84 2.98 18.91
C ARG A 40 -0.06 2.92 17.59
N GLU A 41 1.23 2.63 17.65
CA GLU A 41 2.06 2.51 16.46
C GLU A 41 1.61 1.35 15.56
N LYS A 42 1.28 0.20 16.16
CA LYS A 42 0.67 -0.93 15.43
C LYS A 42 -0.65 -0.54 14.79
N ALA A 43 -1.54 0.13 15.52
CA ALA A 43 -2.82 0.58 14.97
C ALA A 43 -2.62 1.54 13.77
N LEU A 44 -1.68 2.48 13.87
CA LEU A 44 -1.34 3.38 12.75
C LEU A 44 -0.78 2.61 11.54
N ARG A 45 0.02 1.56 11.78
CA ARG A 45 0.54 0.72 10.70
C ARG A 45 -0.57 -0.06 10.00
N GLY A 46 -1.50 -0.65 10.76
CA GLY A 46 -2.67 -1.32 10.22
C GLY A 46 -3.60 -0.40 9.44
N GLU A 47 -3.83 0.82 9.95
CA GLU A 47 -4.59 1.85 9.24
C GLU A 47 -3.97 2.19 7.88
N ARG A 48 -2.64 2.31 7.81
CA ARG A 48 -1.96 2.54 6.52
C ARG A 48 -2.15 1.39 5.53
N ILE A 49 -2.17 0.14 6.00
CA ILE A 49 -2.42 -1.05 5.15
C ILE A 49 -3.86 -1.05 4.63
N ILE A 50 -4.83 -0.75 5.50
CA ILE A 50 -6.25 -0.66 5.12
C ILE A 50 -6.44 0.43 4.05
N THR A 51 -5.88 1.61 4.29
CA THR A 51 -5.97 2.73 3.35
C THR A 51 -5.29 2.39 2.02
N SER A 52 -4.11 1.78 2.03
CA SER A 52 -3.42 1.39 0.79
C SER A 52 -4.17 0.31 0.00
N ALA A 53 -4.84 -0.63 0.69
CA ALA A 53 -5.71 -1.61 0.04
C ALA A 53 -6.94 -0.95 -0.62
N TRP A 54 -7.56 0.03 0.04
CA TRP A 54 -8.68 0.79 -0.54
C TRP A 54 -8.24 1.65 -1.73
N ASP A 55 -7.09 2.32 -1.62
CA ASP A 55 -6.52 3.09 -2.72
C ASP A 55 -6.19 2.19 -3.91
N THR A 56 -5.65 0.99 -3.66
CA THR A 56 -5.39 -0.03 -4.69
C THR A 56 -6.68 -0.45 -5.39
N ARG A 57 -7.74 -0.72 -4.62
CA ARG A 57 -9.05 -1.08 -5.17
C ARG A 57 -9.61 0.02 -6.06
N LEU A 58 -9.67 1.24 -5.52
CA LEU A 58 -10.17 2.40 -6.26
C LEU A 58 -9.34 2.67 -7.52
N TYR A 59 -8.02 2.54 -7.43
CA TYR A 59 -7.13 2.66 -8.59
C TYR A 59 -7.49 1.66 -9.68
N THR A 60 -7.58 0.37 -9.33
CA THR A 60 -7.90 -0.68 -10.31
C THR A 60 -9.27 -0.49 -10.93
N GLU A 61 -10.28 -0.08 -10.14
CA GLU A 61 -11.62 0.23 -10.63
C GLU A 61 -11.61 1.39 -11.63
N MET A 62 -10.93 2.50 -11.31
CA MET A 62 -10.84 3.66 -12.19
C MET A 62 -10.09 3.38 -13.49
N ILE A 63 -9.03 2.55 -13.44
CA ILE A 63 -8.32 2.14 -14.67
C ILE A 63 -9.25 1.31 -15.56
N ILE A 64 -9.98 0.33 -15.00
CA ILE A 64 -10.93 -0.48 -15.76
C ILE A 64 -12.01 0.41 -16.38
N GLU A 65 -12.65 1.28 -15.59
CA GLU A 65 -13.74 2.13 -16.04
C GLU A 65 -13.29 3.07 -17.16
N ASN A 66 -12.17 3.78 -16.98
CA ASN A 66 -11.73 4.77 -17.96
C ASN A 66 -11.10 4.13 -19.21
N THR A 67 -10.50 2.94 -19.08
CA THR A 67 -10.01 2.19 -20.25
C THR A 67 -11.17 1.62 -21.07
N ARG A 68 -12.24 1.14 -20.43
CA ARG A 68 -13.46 0.73 -21.14
C ARG A 68 -14.13 1.90 -21.85
N LYS A 69 -14.23 3.08 -21.21
CA LYS A 69 -14.71 4.30 -21.88
C LYS A 69 -13.88 4.65 -23.11
N LEU A 70 -12.56 4.45 -23.06
CA LEU A 70 -11.67 4.66 -24.19
C LEU A 70 -11.91 3.65 -25.32
N LEU A 71 -12.20 2.39 -24.99
CA LEU A 71 -12.54 1.33 -25.94
C LEU A 71 -13.92 1.53 -26.60
N ASP A 72 -14.90 2.02 -25.86
CA ASP A 72 -16.30 2.13 -26.27
C ASP A 72 -16.62 3.35 -27.14
N THR A 73 -15.71 4.34 -27.21
CA THR A 73 -15.94 5.57 -27.95
C THR A 73 -15.16 5.63 -29.27
N ASP A 74 -15.87 6.01 -30.33
CA ASP A 74 -15.28 6.38 -31.62
C ASP A 74 -15.16 7.91 -31.78
N ASP A 75 -15.73 8.69 -30.84
CA ASP A 75 -15.69 10.15 -30.87
C ASP A 75 -14.34 10.68 -30.34
N LEU A 76 -13.77 11.66 -31.04
CA LEU A 76 -12.48 12.24 -30.67
C LEU A 76 -12.55 13.01 -29.35
N GLY A 77 -13.65 13.72 -29.07
CA GLY A 77 -13.81 14.49 -27.85
C GLY A 77 -13.93 13.60 -26.62
N GLU A 78 -14.76 12.55 -26.70
CA GLU A 78 -14.89 11.53 -25.67
C GLU A 78 -13.60 10.75 -25.44
N ARG A 79 -12.86 10.42 -26.52
CA ARG A 79 -11.53 9.81 -26.43
C ARG A 79 -10.55 10.69 -25.66
N ILE A 80 -10.50 11.99 -25.95
CA ILE A 80 -9.65 12.94 -25.21
C ILE A 80 -10.05 12.99 -23.73
N ALA A 81 -11.35 13.04 -23.42
CA ALA A 81 -11.84 13.05 -22.05
C ALA A 81 -11.46 11.77 -21.28
N ALA A 82 -11.62 10.59 -21.91
CA ALA A 82 -11.22 9.32 -21.32
C ALA A 82 -9.71 9.25 -21.05
N LYS A 83 -8.88 9.74 -21.98
CA LYS A 83 -7.42 9.84 -21.80
C LYS A 83 -7.03 10.79 -20.67
N GLN A 84 -7.71 11.93 -20.54
CA GLN A 84 -7.48 12.86 -19.43
C GLN A 84 -7.83 12.22 -18.09
N ALA A 85 -8.97 11.52 -18.01
CA ALA A 85 -9.37 10.78 -16.82
C ALA A 85 -8.32 9.72 -16.42
N LEU A 86 -7.84 8.93 -17.40
CA LEU A 86 -6.74 7.98 -17.18
C LEU A 86 -5.48 8.68 -16.66
N GLY A 87 -5.10 9.82 -17.24
CA GLY A 87 -3.96 10.61 -16.76
C GLY A 87 -4.09 11.04 -15.30
N TYR A 88 -5.29 11.45 -14.86
CA TYR A 88 -5.54 11.74 -13.44
C TYR A 88 -5.44 10.49 -12.56
N THR A 89 -5.97 9.36 -13.03
CA THR A 89 -5.88 8.09 -12.30
C THR A 89 -4.43 7.66 -12.10
N PHE A 90 -3.58 7.76 -13.13
CA PHE A 90 -2.14 7.48 -13.03
C PHE A 90 -1.38 8.51 -12.17
N GLY A 91 -1.80 9.77 -12.13
CA GLY A 91 -1.12 10.78 -11.32
C GLY A 91 -1.35 10.67 -9.80
N GLY A 92 -2.49 10.13 -9.36
CA GLY A 92 -2.91 10.20 -7.95
C GLY A 92 -2.76 8.91 -7.15
N TYR A 93 -3.10 7.77 -7.75
CA TYR A 93 -3.44 6.54 -7.02
C TYR A 93 -2.46 5.35 -7.14
N PRO A 94 -1.46 5.30 -8.06
CA PRO A 94 -0.49 4.21 -8.10
C PRO A 94 0.27 3.98 -6.78
N LYS A 95 0.40 5.04 -5.97
CA LYS A 95 1.05 4.99 -4.65
C LYS A 95 0.34 4.02 -3.69
N GLY A 96 -0.97 3.84 -3.81
CA GLY A 96 -1.73 2.88 -3.00
C GLY A 96 -1.26 1.45 -3.26
N VAL A 97 -1.11 1.09 -4.54
CA VAL A 97 -0.65 -0.25 -4.96
C VAL A 97 0.77 -0.51 -4.47
N GLN A 98 1.67 0.46 -4.65
CA GLN A 98 3.04 0.36 -4.18
C GLN A 98 3.11 0.24 -2.65
N ALA A 99 2.34 1.04 -1.92
CA ALA A 99 2.32 1.01 -0.47
C ALA A 99 1.75 -0.31 0.07
N PHE A 100 0.75 -0.88 -0.60
CA PHE A 100 0.16 -2.17 -0.22
C PHE A 100 1.16 -3.32 -0.42
N ILE A 101 1.80 -3.41 -1.58
CA ILE A 101 2.83 -4.41 -1.87
C ILE A 101 4.06 -4.21 -0.96
N GLY A 102 4.52 -2.97 -0.79
CA GLY A 102 5.64 -2.65 0.09
C GLY A 102 5.38 -3.01 1.55
N ALA A 103 4.15 -2.79 2.04
CA ALA A 103 3.77 -3.19 3.39
C ALA A 103 3.79 -4.73 3.57
N ALA A 104 3.40 -5.49 2.54
CA ALA A 104 3.47 -6.95 2.56
C ALA A 104 4.93 -7.43 2.60
N GLN A 105 5.81 -6.82 1.79
CA GLN A 105 7.25 -7.11 1.78
C GLN A 105 7.94 -6.78 3.12
N ASP A 106 7.53 -5.70 3.79
CA ASP A 106 8.04 -5.30 5.10
C ASP A 106 7.66 -6.28 6.22
N ILE A 107 6.47 -6.87 6.14
CA ILE A 107 5.92 -7.76 7.18
C ILE A 107 6.37 -9.20 6.96
N GLU A 108 6.32 -9.67 5.72
CA GLU A 108 6.71 -11.02 5.35
C GLU A 108 7.53 -10.97 4.05
N PRO A 109 8.86 -10.78 4.16
CA PRO A 109 9.73 -10.77 2.99
C PRO A 109 9.72 -12.13 2.29
N ARG A 110 9.37 -12.15 1.00
CA ARG A 110 9.49 -13.33 0.13
C ARG A 110 10.63 -13.13 -0.85
N GLU A 111 11.33 -14.22 -1.17
CA GLU A 111 12.32 -14.20 -2.25
C GLU A 111 11.60 -14.02 -3.59
N LEU A 112 11.74 -12.82 -4.15
CA LEU A 112 11.28 -12.53 -5.50
C LEU A 112 12.41 -12.93 -6.48
N PRO A 113 12.10 -13.66 -7.57
CA PRO A 113 13.07 -13.89 -8.65
C PRO A 113 13.69 -12.56 -9.09
N GLY A 114 15.01 -12.49 -9.21
CA GLY A 114 15.75 -11.26 -9.52
C GLY A 114 15.45 -10.61 -10.89
N HIS A 115 14.52 -11.16 -11.66
CA HIS A 115 14.03 -10.61 -12.92
C HIS A 115 12.62 -10.04 -12.83
N GLN A 116 11.99 -10.06 -11.66
CA GLN A 116 10.67 -9.45 -11.47
C GLN A 116 10.75 -7.93 -11.49
N ARG A 117 9.85 -7.31 -12.26
CA ARG A 117 9.63 -5.88 -12.26
C ARG A 117 8.99 -5.48 -10.93
N ASN A 118 9.43 -4.35 -10.39
CA ASN A 118 8.73 -3.74 -9.28
C ASN A 118 7.38 -3.16 -9.75
N ALA A 119 6.44 -2.98 -8.82
CA ALA A 119 5.12 -2.46 -9.13
C ALA A 119 5.16 -1.10 -9.81
N LEU A 120 6.08 -0.21 -9.41
CA LEU A 120 6.21 1.12 -9.99
C LEU A 120 6.60 1.09 -11.48
N THR A 121 7.57 0.25 -11.84
CA THR A 121 8.02 0.03 -13.22
C THR A 121 6.87 -0.49 -14.07
N PHE A 122 6.12 -1.47 -13.58
CA PHE A 122 4.94 -1.99 -14.27
C PHE A 122 3.90 -0.89 -14.51
N LEU A 123 3.52 -0.14 -13.46
CA LEU A 123 2.50 0.91 -13.56
C LEU A 123 2.93 2.04 -14.50
N SER A 124 4.21 2.42 -14.48
CA SER A 124 4.78 3.42 -15.39
C SER A 124 4.77 2.94 -16.85
N GLN A 125 5.09 1.66 -17.11
CA GLN A 125 5.06 1.10 -18.46
C GLN A 125 3.64 1.08 -19.04
N ILE A 126 2.64 0.70 -18.24
CA ILE A 126 1.23 0.78 -18.63
C ILE A 126 0.84 2.23 -18.91
N GLU A 127 1.18 3.16 -18.01
CA GLU A 127 0.85 4.58 -18.17
C GLU A 127 1.39 5.14 -19.48
N LEU A 128 2.66 4.89 -19.79
CA LEU A 128 3.29 5.37 -21.02
C LEU A 128 2.61 4.80 -22.26
N SER A 129 2.29 3.52 -22.23
CA SER A 129 1.61 2.83 -23.33
C SER A 129 0.22 3.40 -23.56
N VAL A 130 -0.58 3.52 -22.51
CA VAL A 130 -1.94 4.11 -22.58
C VAL A 130 -1.89 5.59 -23.01
N ARG A 131 -0.87 6.35 -22.60
CA ARG A 131 -0.67 7.73 -23.06
C ARG A 131 -0.37 7.80 -24.56
N SER A 132 0.38 6.84 -25.09
CA SER A 132 0.75 6.78 -26.51
C SER A 132 -0.42 6.43 -27.44
N ILE A 133 -1.37 5.63 -26.96
CA ILE A 133 -2.52 5.12 -27.71
C ILE A 133 -3.54 6.22 -28.04
N GLY A 134 -4.10 6.22 -29.24
CA GLY A 134 -5.19 7.10 -29.65
C GLY A 134 -4.78 8.57 -29.86
N ASN A 135 -3.49 8.83 -30.10
CA ASN A 135 -2.95 10.16 -30.46
C ASN A 135 -3.15 10.53 -31.95
N HIS A 136 -4.14 9.94 -32.60
CA HIS A 136 -4.49 10.17 -33.99
C HIS A 136 -5.97 10.49 -34.16
N ASP A 137 -6.31 11.13 -35.28
CA ASP A 137 -7.70 11.54 -35.59
C ASP A 137 -8.60 10.35 -35.97
N GLN A 138 -8.01 9.22 -36.37
CA GLN A 138 -8.74 8.01 -36.74
C GLN A 138 -9.26 7.26 -35.50
N PRO A 139 -10.28 6.38 -35.67
CA PRO A 139 -10.67 5.42 -34.64
C PRO A 139 -9.48 4.58 -34.18
N LEU A 140 -9.56 4.03 -32.96
CA LEU A 140 -8.50 3.17 -32.42
C LEU A 140 -8.20 2.00 -33.37
N SER A 141 -6.91 1.74 -33.57
CA SER A 141 -6.48 0.62 -34.39
C SER A 141 -6.84 -0.72 -33.73
N PRO A 142 -6.95 -1.83 -34.49
CA PRO A 142 -7.16 -3.15 -33.91
C PRO A 142 -6.09 -3.54 -32.89
N GLU A 143 -4.85 -3.12 -33.10
CA GLU A 143 -3.71 -3.38 -32.20
C GLU A 143 -3.84 -2.59 -30.90
N GLU A 144 -4.24 -1.31 -30.98
CA GLU A 144 -4.50 -0.48 -29.81
C GLU A 144 -5.64 -1.03 -28.97
N ARG A 145 -6.74 -1.44 -29.63
CA ARG A 145 -7.89 -2.05 -28.95
C ARG A 145 -7.49 -3.35 -28.24
N ALA A 146 -6.76 -4.23 -28.92
CA ALA A 146 -6.28 -5.47 -28.31
C ALA A 146 -5.41 -5.22 -27.08
N TYR A 147 -4.48 -4.25 -27.16
CA TYR A 147 -3.68 -3.87 -26.00
C TYR A 147 -4.53 -3.33 -24.85
N LEU A 148 -5.48 -2.43 -25.12
CA LEU A 148 -6.36 -1.88 -24.07
C LEU A 148 -7.27 -2.96 -23.45
N GLU A 149 -7.71 -3.95 -24.23
CA GLU A 149 -8.45 -5.12 -23.73
C GLU A 149 -7.59 -5.97 -22.79
N ASP A 150 -6.32 -6.21 -23.13
CA ASP A 150 -5.37 -6.91 -22.26
C ASP A 150 -5.12 -6.15 -20.95
N VAL A 151 -5.00 -4.81 -21.02
CA VAL A 151 -4.90 -3.95 -19.83
C VAL A 151 -6.14 -4.09 -18.96
N VAL A 152 -7.35 -4.00 -19.54
CA VAL A 152 -8.60 -4.16 -18.78
C VAL A 152 -8.65 -5.53 -18.11
N SER A 153 -8.37 -6.60 -18.84
CA SER A 153 -8.35 -7.98 -18.32
C SER A 153 -7.37 -8.12 -17.15
N LEU A 154 -6.16 -7.58 -17.27
CA LEU A 154 -5.17 -7.62 -16.21
C LEU A 154 -5.64 -6.89 -14.96
N TYR A 155 -6.15 -5.67 -15.12
CA TYR A 155 -6.66 -4.87 -14.00
C TYR A 155 -7.91 -5.46 -13.37
N GLU A 156 -8.77 -6.15 -14.12
CA GLU A 156 -9.91 -6.89 -13.58
C GLU A 156 -9.48 -8.01 -12.64
N ARG A 157 -8.42 -8.76 -12.99
CA ARG A 157 -7.87 -9.80 -12.11
C ARG A 157 -7.29 -9.20 -10.83
N MET A 158 -6.54 -8.10 -10.95
CA MET A 158 -6.01 -7.38 -9.80
C MET A 158 -7.14 -6.84 -8.90
N HIS A 159 -8.17 -6.26 -9.51
CA HIS A 159 -9.35 -5.75 -8.81
C HIS A 159 -10.12 -6.88 -8.10
N ALA A 160 -10.27 -8.04 -8.74
CA ALA A 160 -10.90 -9.20 -8.14
C ALA A 160 -10.12 -9.68 -6.91
N GLU A 161 -8.79 -9.69 -6.97
CA GLU A 161 -7.96 -10.09 -5.85
C GLU A 161 -8.03 -9.09 -4.68
N ILE A 162 -7.90 -7.79 -4.93
CA ILE A 162 -7.98 -6.77 -3.87
C ILE A 162 -9.39 -6.61 -3.28
N ASN A 163 -10.44 -7.01 -4.01
CA ASN A 163 -11.81 -7.02 -3.48
C ASN A 163 -12.04 -8.10 -2.43
N ARG A 164 -11.17 -9.11 -2.35
CA ARG A 164 -11.20 -10.10 -1.26
C ARG A 164 -10.80 -9.49 0.08
N PHE A 165 -10.16 -8.31 0.08
CA PHE A 165 -9.85 -7.57 1.29
C PHE A 165 -11.14 -7.04 1.94
N GLY A 166 -11.65 -7.80 2.92
CA GLY A 166 -12.98 -7.62 3.51
C GLY A 166 -13.10 -6.48 4.53
N VAL A 167 -12.02 -5.74 4.81
CA VAL A 167 -12.05 -4.67 5.82
C VAL A 167 -12.72 -3.43 5.25
N THR A 168 -13.82 -3.00 5.88
CA THR A 168 -14.63 -1.85 5.44
C THR A 168 -14.50 -0.63 6.34
N GLN A 169 -13.79 -0.74 7.47
CA GLN A 169 -13.64 0.35 8.43
C GLN A 169 -12.22 0.41 8.99
N THR A 170 -11.75 1.61 9.30
CA THR A 170 -10.43 1.85 9.90
C THR A 170 -10.54 2.06 11.41
N THR A 171 -11.19 1.14 12.12
CA THR A 171 -11.21 1.22 13.58
C THR A 171 -9.89 0.72 14.16
N GLN A 172 -9.53 1.13 15.37
CA GLN A 172 -8.31 0.64 16.04
C GLN A 172 -8.26 -0.90 16.11
N GLN A 173 -9.42 -1.54 16.31
CA GLN A 173 -9.51 -3.00 16.38
C GLN A 173 -9.21 -3.64 15.01
N GLU A 174 -9.83 -3.15 13.94
CA GLU A 174 -9.59 -3.64 12.56
C GLU A 174 -8.13 -3.44 12.16
N SER A 175 -7.54 -2.28 12.47
CA SER A 175 -6.12 -2.03 12.18
C SER A 175 -5.19 -3.00 12.89
N LEU A 176 -5.49 -3.40 14.13
CA LEU A 176 -4.69 -4.39 14.85
C LEU A 176 -4.92 -5.81 14.32
N LEU A 177 -6.14 -6.11 13.87
CA LEU A 177 -6.52 -7.40 13.31
C LEU A 177 -5.84 -7.64 11.95
N VAL A 178 -5.77 -6.63 11.08
CA VAL A 178 -5.03 -6.70 9.80
C VAL A 178 -3.55 -7.02 9.99
N LEU A 179 -2.92 -6.57 11.08
CA LEU A 179 -1.53 -6.94 11.37
C LEU A 179 -1.35 -8.39 11.86
N SER A 180 -2.44 -9.02 12.30
CA SER A 180 -2.44 -10.38 12.82
C SER A 180 -2.87 -11.39 11.76
N GLU A 181 -3.82 -11.01 10.90
CA GLU A 181 -4.28 -11.79 9.76
C GLU A 181 -3.39 -11.50 8.56
N LEU A 182 -2.56 -12.48 8.17
CA LEU A 182 -1.61 -12.30 7.06
C LEU A 182 -2.20 -12.62 5.68
N GLU A 183 -3.50 -12.92 5.57
CA GLU A 183 -4.13 -13.26 4.28
C GLU A 183 -4.01 -12.14 3.24
N TRP A 184 -3.99 -10.87 3.67
CA TRP A 184 -3.79 -9.73 2.76
C TRP A 184 -2.37 -9.66 2.19
N VAL A 185 -1.38 -10.26 2.86
CA VAL A 185 -0.01 -10.37 2.35
C VAL A 185 0.00 -11.26 1.11
N ASP A 186 -0.73 -12.38 1.15
CA ASP A 186 -0.88 -13.26 -0.02
C ASP A 186 -1.58 -12.54 -1.18
N MET A 187 -2.59 -11.72 -0.90
CA MET A 187 -3.26 -10.91 -1.92
C MET A 187 -2.27 -9.91 -2.57
N ALA A 188 -1.44 -9.25 -1.76
CA ALA A 188 -0.43 -8.31 -2.26
C ALA A 188 0.60 -8.99 -3.17
N TYR A 189 1.08 -10.18 -2.82
CA TYR A 189 1.97 -10.96 -3.67
C TYR A 189 1.28 -11.48 -4.92
N ALA A 190 0.02 -11.93 -4.83
CA ALA A 190 -0.75 -12.33 -6.01
C ALA A 190 -0.91 -11.18 -7.01
N ILE A 191 -1.18 -9.96 -6.52
CA ILE A 191 -1.21 -8.75 -7.37
C ILE A 191 0.16 -8.50 -8.02
N LEU A 192 1.25 -8.62 -7.25
CA LEU A 192 2.61 -8.45 -7.78
C LEU A 192 2.95 -9.52 -8.84
N ASP A 193 2.53 -10.76 -8.65
CA ASP A 193 2.73 -11.83 -9.61
C ASP A 193 1.96 -11.56 -10.90
N MET A 194 0.70 -11.12 -10.82
CA MET A 194 -0.09 -10.71 -11.99
C MET A 194 0.59 -9.59 -12.80
N MET A 195 1.24 -8.63 -12.14
CA MET A 195 2.03 -7.59 -12.81
C MET A 195 3.28 -8.13 -13.54
N ASN A 196 3.77 -9.29 -13.11
CA ASN A 196 4.97 -9.93 -13.63
C ASN A 196 4.69 -11.05 -14.65
N GLU A 197 3.44 -11.46 -14.82
CA GLU A 197 3.05 -12.46 -15.83
C GLU A 197 3.33 -12.04 -17.29
N PRO A 198 3.03 -10.80 -17.74
CA PRO A 198 3.24 -10.43 -19.14
C PRO A 198 4.74 -10.20 -19.44
N GLU A 199 5.32 -10.95 -20.39
CA GLU A 199 6.73 -10.78 -20.78
C GLU A 199 7.07 -9.36 -21.29
N GLY A 200 6.08 -8.68 -21.88
CA GLY A 200 6.14 -7.28 -22.30
C GLY A 200 4.86 -6.54 -21.91
N VAL A 201 5.01 -5.32 -21.39
CA VAL A 201 3.89 -4.46 -20.95
C VAL A 201 3.81 -3.16 -21.75
N LEU A 202 4.84 -2.88 -22.55
CA LEU A 202 4.88 -1.71 -23.42
C LEU A 202 4.10 -1.98 -24.70
N PHE A 203 3.30 -1.00 -25.12
CA PHE A 203 2.72 -0.99 -26.46
C PHE A 203 3.81 -0.83 -27.52
N GLU A 204 3.60 -1.43 -28.70
CA GLU A 204 4.59 -1.44 -29.78
C GLU A 204 4.97 0.00 -30.18
N GLY A 205 6.28 0.28 -30.24
CA GLY A 205 6.81 1.61 -30.55
C GLY A 205 7.02 2.53 -29.36
N VAL A 206 6.71 2.11 -28.12
CA VAL A 206 7.05 2.84 -26.89
C VAL A 206 8.40 2.37 -26.35
N ASN A 207 9.36 3.30 -26.19
CA ASN A 207 10.70 2.98 -25.67
C ASN A 207 10.70 2.91 -24.13
N ALA A 208 11.31 1.86 -23.58
CA ALA A 208 11.46 1.69 -22.13
C ALA A 208 12.32 2.78 -21.45
N GLU A 209 13.19 3.47 -22.22
CA GLU A 209 14.04 4.55 -21.72
C GLU A 209 13.23 5.79 -21.28
N ASP A 210 12.04 6.01 -21.85
CA ASP A 210 11.14 7.10 -21.47
C ASP A 210 10.46 6.85 -20.11
N ALA A 211 10.35 5.57 -19.70
CA ALA A 211 9.87 5.16 -18.37
C ALA A 211 10.87 5.51 -17.27
N ALA A 212 12.16 5.28 -17.53
CA ALA A 212 13.25 5.57 -16.60
C ALA A 212 13.49 7.09 -16.39
N GLN A 213 13.13 7.94 -17.35
CA GLN A 213 13.22 9.40 -17.16
C GLN A 213 12.12 9.96 -16.26
N THR A 214 10.95 9.31 -16.23
CA THR A 214 9.86 9.66 -15.28
C THR A 214 10.24 9.26 -13.85
N GLU A 215 11.05 8.21 -13.69
CA GLU A 215 11.62 7.73 -12.43
C GLU A 215 12.58 8.74 -11.78
N ALA A 216 13.33 9.53 -12.57
CA ALA A 216 14.28 10.52 -12.05
C ALA A 216 13.64 11.89 -11.69
N ALA A 217 12.37 12.09 -12.03
CA ALA A 217 11.67 13.38 -11.88
C ALA A 217 10.64 13.42 -10.74
N GLN A 218 10.43 12.30 -10.03
CA GLN A 218 9.56 12.18 -8.85
C GLN A 218 10.35 11.93 -7.58
#